data_AF-A0A954LKH6-F1
#
_entry.id   AF-A0A954LKH6-F1
#
_cell.length_a   1.000
_cell.length_b   1.000
_cell.length_c   1.000
_cell.angle_alpha   90.00
_cell.angle_beta   90.00
_cell.angle_gamma   90.00
#
_symmetry.space_group_name_H-M   'P 1'
#
loop_
_entity.id
_entity.type
_entity.pdbx_description
1 polymer ?
#
loop_
_entity_poly.entity_id
_entity_poly.type
_entity_poly.pdbx_seq_one_letter_code
_entity_poly.pdbx_strand_id
1 'polypeptide(L)' 'MKGEFEFIEWIRSQAKGHPRVSLGIGDDAAALLFPKPAECLVAVDMLMEGVHFNYPEMSAVQIGRKCLAVN' A
#
# COMPACT_ATOMS: atom_id res chain seq x y z
N MET A 1 2.37 21.25 -10.92
CA MET A 1 2.24 19.79 -11.04
C MET A 1 1.66 19.31 -9.73
N LYS A 2 0.58 18.54 -9.70
CA LYS A 2 0.12 17.93 -8.43
C LYS A 2 1.17 16.90 -8.03
N GLY A 3 1.74 17.02 -6.83
CA GLY A 3 2.66 16.05 -6.29
C GLY A 3 1.94 14.84 -5.72
N GLU A 4 2.71 13.93 -5.11
CA GLU A 4 2.19 12.72 -4.48
C GLU A 4 1.13 13.03 -3.42
N PHE A 5 1.40 13.99 -2.53
CA PHE A 5 0.48 14.34 -1.45
C PHE A 5 -0.85 14.89 -1.95
N GLU A 6 -0.85 15.75 -2.97
CA GLU A 6 -2.12 16.24 -3.55
C GLU A 6 -2.92 15.13 -4.24
N PHE A 7 -2.25 14.12 -4.77
CA PHE A 7 -2.92 12.94 -5.33
C PHE A 7 -3.52 12.06 -4.24
N ILE A 8 -2.79 11.82 -3.15
CA ILE A 8 -3.31 11.08 -1.98
C ILE A 8 -4.54 11.79 -1.39
N GLU A 9 -4.49 13.10 -1.20
CA GLU A 9 -5.65 13.87 -0.72
C GLU A 9 -6.83 13.81 -1.69
N TRP A 10 -6.56 13.86 -3.00
CA TRP A 10 -7.61 13.68 -3.99
C TRP A 10 -8.25 12.29 -3.88
N ILE A 11 -7.49 11.19 -3.78
CA ILE A 11 -8.04 9.83 -3.58
C ILE A 11 -8.84 9.77 -2.28
N ARG A 12 -8.30 10.30 -1.18
CA ARG A 12 -8.99 10.35 0.12
C ARG A 12 -10.35 11.03 0.00
N SER A 13 -10.44 12.13 -0.75
CA SER A 13 -11.71 12.85 -0.98
C SER A 13 -12.75 12.04 -1.79
N GLN A 14 -12.29 11.09 -2.61
CA GLN A 14 -13.18 10.24 -3.43
C GLN A 14 -13.58 8.94 -2.71
N ALA A 15 -12.82 8.52 -1.69
CA ALA A 15 -13.07 7.28 -0.98
C ALA A 15 -14.33 7.35 -0.12
N LYS A 16 -15.19 6.34 -0.22
CA LYS A 16 -16.33 6.18 0.70
C LYS A 16 -15.86 5.53 1.99
N GLY A 17 -16.22 6.10 3.14
CA GLY A 17 -15.97 5.47 4.44
C GLY A 17 -16.71 4.13 4.58
N HIS A 18 -16.18 3.24 5.41
CA HIS A 18 -16.81 1.97 5.77
C HIS A 18 -16.71 1.77 7.28
N PRO A 19 -17.75 1.30 8.00
CA PRO A 19 -17.73 1.14 9.46
C PRO A 19 -16.64 0.21 10.00
N ARG A 20 -16.06 -0.62 9.13
CA ARG A 20 -14.94 -1.50 9.45
C ARG A 20 -13.58 -0.84 9.26
N VAL A 21 -13.48 0.32 8.64
CA VAL A 21 -12.20 1.03 8.45
C VAL A 21 -12.05 1.96 9.63
N SER A 22 -11.27 1.57 10.63
CA SER A 22 -10.98 2.41 11.81
C SER A 22 -9.90 3.45 11.50
N LEU A 23 -8.95 3.11 10.62
CA LEU A 23 -7.95 4.01 10.05
C LEU A 23 -7.90 3.82 8.53
N GLY A 24 -8.15 4.91 7.78
CA GLY A 24 -8.22 4.91 6.32
C GLY A 24 -6.97 5.47 5.65
N ILE A 25 -7.12 6.04 4.45
CA ILE A 25 -6.04 6.59 3.63
C ILE A 25 -5.30 7.71 4.38
N GLY A 26 -3.96 7.63 4.48
CA GLY A 26 -3.17 8.70 5.10
C GLY A 26 -2.02 8.27 5.99
N ASP A 27 -1.88 6.98 6.21
CA ASP A 27 -0.86 6.35 7.02
C ASP A 27 -0.23 5.20 6.21
N ASP A 28 0.77 4.52 6.76
CA ASP A 28 1.49 3.43 6.08
C ASP A 28 0.60 2.19 5.84
N ALA A 29 -0.47 2.02 6.63
CA ALA A 29 -1.44 0.95 6.48
C ALA A 29 -2.85 1.39 6.89
N ALA A 30 -3.86 0.74 6.33
CA ALA A 30 -5.23 0.86 6.82
C ALA A 30 -5.45 -0.09 8.01
N ALA A 31 -6.22 0.34 9.00
CA ALA A 31 -6.68 -0.53 10.09
C ALA A 31 -8.14 -0.92 9.86
N LEU A 32 -8.40 -2.22 9.84
CA LEU A 32 -9.72 -2.80 9.63
C LEU A 32 -10.19 -3.54 10.88
N LEU A 33 -11.42 -3.26 11.30
CA LEU A 33 -12.13 -4.00 12.34
C LEU A 33 -12.55 -5.37 11.81
N PHE A 34 -11.88 -6.41 12.31
CA PHE A 34 -12.20 -7.81 12.02
C PHE A 34 -12.87 -8.47 13.24
N PRO A 35 -13.64 -9.56 13.03
CA PRO A 35 -14.31 -10.23 14.14
C PRO A 35 -13.32 -10.78 15.18
N LYS A 36 -12.25 -11.44 14.73
CA LYS A 36 -11.08 -11.91 15.52
C LYS A 36 -9.90 -12.14 14.57
N PRO A 37 -8.69 -11.59 14.84
CA PRO A 37 -8.39 -10.55 15.82
C PRO A 37 -9.19 -9.27 15.56
N ALA A 38 -9.33 -8.42 16.58
CA ALA A 38 -10.21 -7.23 16.54
C ALA A 38 -9.76 -6.20 15.51
N GLU A 39 -8.46 -6.16 15.21
CA GLU A 39 -7.87 -5.24 14.23
C GLU A 39 -6.95 -6.02 13.28
N CYS A 40 -7.03 -5.65 12.01
CA CYS A 40 -6.20 -6.17 10.93
C CYS A 40 -5.62 -4.98 10.17
N LEU A 41 -4.29 -4.91 10.12
CA LEU A 41 -3.59 -3.94 9.30
C LEU A 41 -3.51 -4.46 7.86
N VAL A 42 -3.79 -3.59 6.90
CA VAL A 42 -3.71 -3.89 5.47
C VAL A 42 -2.87 -2.81 4.80
N ALA A 43 -1.76 -3.23 4.21
CA ALA A 43 -0.88 -2.42 3.38
C ALA A 43 -0.83 -3.02 1.96
N VAL A 44 -0.57 -2.16 0.98
CA VAL A 44 -0.40 -2.56 -0.43
C VAL A 44 0.67 -1.67 -1.05
N ASP A 45 1.75 -2.29 -1.51
CA ASP A 45 2.77 -1.64 -2.32
C ASP A 45 2.79 -2.17 -3.75
N MET A 46 3.16 -1.30 -4.70
CA MET A 46 3.40 -1.67 -6.09
C MET A 46 4.86 -1.42 -6.47
N LEU A 47 5.54 -2.46 -6.95
CA LEU A 47 6.90 -2.36 -7.49
C LEU A 47 6.88 -2.51 -9.01
N MET A 48 7.43 -1.51 -9.70
CA MET A 48 7.57 -1.48 -11.16
C MET A 48 9.03 -1.65 -11.62
N GLU A 49 9.23 -2.38 -12.71
CA GLU A 49 10.53 -2.50 -13.40
C GLU A 49 11.00 -1.13 -13.93
N GLY A 50 12.32 -0.86 -13.90
CA GLY A 50 12.92 0.41 -14.28
C GLY A 50 12.81 1.51 -13.21
N VAL A 51 12.06 1.26 -12.13
CA VAL A 51 11.95 2.16 -10.97
C VAL A 51 12.46 1.46 -9.70
N HIS A 52 11.92 0.28 -9.39
CA HIS A 52 12.20 -0.43 -8.14
C HIS A 52 13.15 -1.62 -8.33
N PHE A 53 13.21 -2.20 -9.51
CA PHE A 53 14.10 -3.29 -9.86
C PHE A 53 14.35 -3.28 -11.37
N ASN A 54 15.40 -3.99 -11.81
CA ASN A 54 15.66 -4.26 -13.21
C ASN A 54 15.85 -5.77 -13.39
N TYR A 55 15.20 -6.36 -14.38
CA TYR A 55 15.48 -7.74 -14.78
C TYR A 55 16.40 -7.73 -16.02
N PRO A 56 17.47 -8.54 -16.06
CA PRO A 56 17.81 -9.64 -15.15
C PRO A 56 18.82 -9.28 -14.04
N GLU A 57 19.17 -8.00 -13.85
CA GLU A 57 20.13 -7.58 -12.79
C GLU A 57 19.72 -8.10 -11.41
N MET A 58 18.40 -8.12 -11.13
CA MET A 58 17.80 -8.88 -10.04
C MET A 58 17.10 -10.12 -10.59
N SER A 59 17.40 -11.28 -10.00
CA SER A 59 16.66 -12.52 -10.30
C SER A 59 15.20 -12.43 -9.87
N ALA A 60 14.33 -13.23 -10.49
CA ALA A 60 12.92 -13.31 -10.11
C ALA A 60 12.72 -13.62 -8.61
N VAL A 61 13.59 -14.42 -8.01
CA VAL A 61 13.55 -14.72 -6.56
C VAL A 61 13.91 -13.49 -5.73
N GLN A 62 14.91 -12.70 -6.13
CA GLN A 62 15.26 -11.45 -5.44
C GLN A 62 14.16 -10.39 -5.59
N ILE A 63 13.55 -10.29 -6.78
CA ILE A 63 12.40 -9.41 -7.04
C ILE A 63 11.25 -9.81 -6.11
N GLY A 64 10.87 -11.10 -6.08
CA GLY A 64 9.81 -11.58 -5.18
C GLY A 64 10.09 -11.35 -3.70
N ARG A 65 11.34 -11.56 -3.25
CA ARG A 65 11.76 -11.22 -1.88
C ARG A 65 11.61 -9.74 -1.57
N LYS A 66 12.00 -8.87 -2.50
CA LYS A 66 11.86 -7.42 -2.33
C LYS A 66 10.39 -6.99 -2.28
N CYS A 67 9.55 -7.53 -3.16
CA CYS A 67 8.11 -7.24 -3.16
C CYS A 67 7.44 -7.61 -1.84
N LEU A 68 7.86 -8.73 -1.22
CA LEU A 68 7.36 -9.09 0.11
C LEU A 68 7.92 -8.15 1.19
N ALA A 69 9.23 -7.86 1.15
CA ALA A 69 9.92 -7.17 2.22
C ALA A 69 9.61 -5.66 2.36
N VAL A 70 8.94 -5.05 1.37
CA VAL A 70 8.48 -3.66 1.49
C VAL A 70 7.19 -3.52 2.31
N ASN A 71 6.47 -4.62 2.54
CA ASN A 71 5.30 -4.70 3.43
C ASN A 71 5.71 -5.36 4.75
#